data_AF-A0A9P6BSP7-F1
#
_entry.id   AF-A0A9P6BSP7-F1
#
_cell.length_a   1.000
_cell.length_b   1.000
_cell.length_c   1.000
_cell.angle_alpha   90.00
_cell.angle_beta   90.00
_cell.angle_gamma   90.00
#
_symmetry.space_group_name_H-M   'P 1'
#
loop_
_entity.id
_entity.type
_entity.pdbx_description
1 polymer ?
#
loop_
_entity_poly.entity_id
_entity_poly.type
_entity_poly.pdbx_seq_one_letter_code
_entity_poly.pdbx_strand_id
1 'polypeptide(L)'
;MDIEDLGYLARKPKVTNYNPCTIRNLKPGSIKEWCTCGLTKKGPWCDGKSHKGTSFKPLRWKVPDGKNTQTMYSICDCRYTTMPPFCDGIHYNLPLRYLKKIQECPKQPHDPAVTKLCEECGWAGPRESWPELPPTDSDEDTDITDSDEESEETKAKRLAANSPKVQVQLQGQEQEQDRNNPDSMDLTSGVSEPRFACNGSCQTRGTQDDAEVGEVTEEIKRVQL
;
A
#
# COMPACT_ATOMS: atom_id res chain seq x y z
N MET A 1 -15.42 21.49 -0.32
CA MET A 1 -15.83 20.13 0.08
C MET A 1 -15.17 19.86 1.41
N ASP A 2 -15.95 19.84 2.48
CA ASP A 2 -15.40 19.58 3.81
C ASP A 2 -15.02 18.10 3.89
N ILE A 3 -13.73 17.82 3.71
CA ILE A 3 -13.12 16.48 3.80
C ILE A 3 -13.26 15.91 5.23
N GLU A 4 -13.85 16.66 6.15
CA GLU A 4 -13.87 16.41 7.60
C GLU A 4 -14.61 15.14 8.02
N ASP A 5 -15.68 14.74 7.33
CA ASP A 5 -16.46 13.55 7.72
C ASP A 5 -16.17 12.30 6.88
N LEU A 6 -15.23 12.36 5.92
CA LEU A 6 -15.03 11.29 4.92
C LEU A 6 -16.34 10.85 4.22
N GLY A 7 -17.40 11.67 4.30
CA GLY A 7 -18.78 11.32 3.96
C GLY A 7 -19.02 11.05 2.49
N TYR A 8 -18.08 11.44 1.63
CA TYR A 8 -18.14 11.23 0.18
C TYR A 8 -18.09 9.74 -0.22
N LEU A 9 -17.55 8.87 0.64
CA LEU A 9 -17.61 7.41 0.41
C LEU A 9 -18.85 6.82 1.05
N ALA A 10 -19.72 6.23 0.23
CA ALA A 10 -20.89 5.48 0.69
C ALA A 10 -20.54 4.32 1.63
N ARG A 11 -19.35 3.73 1.46
CA ARG A 11 -18.80 2.65 2.31
C ARG A 11 -17.35 2.95 2.62
N LYS A 12 -16.94 2.70 3.87
CA LYS A 12 -15.58 2.98 4.36
C LYS A 12 -14.67 1.77 4.14
N PRO A 13 -13.63 1.90 3.31
CA PRO A 13 -12.64 0.84 3.14
C PRO A 13 -11.66 0.82 4.32
N LYS A 14 -10.96 -0.32 4.47
CA LYS A 14 -9.82 -0.41 5.36
C LYS A 14 -8.69 0.45 4.80
N VAL A 15 -8.02 1.23 5.65
CA VAL A 15 -6.74 1.85 5.25
C VAL A 15 -5.66 0.77 5.24
N THR A 16 -5.04 0.51 4.08
CA THR A 16 -3.90 -0.43 3.96
C THR A 16 -2.61 0.26 4.36
N ASN A 17 -2.33 1.39 3.72
CA ASN A 17 -1.17 2.24 3.99
C ASN A 17 -1.58 3.70 3.78
N TYR A 18 -1.04 4.61 4.58
CA TYR A 18 -1.28 6.04 4.37
C TYR A 18 -0.45 6.56 3.19
N ASN A 19 0.73 6.02 2.95
CA ASN A 19 1.58 6.50 1.86
C ASN A 19 1.12 5.94 0.50
N PRO A 20 1.21 6.73 -0.59
CA PRO A 20 0.92 6.23 -1.92
C PRO A 20 1.98 5.22 -2.38
N CYS A 21 1.57 4.33 -3.29
CA CYS A 21 2.47 3.40 -3.95
C CYS A 21 2.98 4.00 -5.26
N THR A 22 4.28 4.23 -5.34
CA THR A 22 4.96 4.62 -6.57
C THR A 22 5.23 3.39 -7.43
N ILE A 23 4.54 3.26 -8.55
CA ILE A 23 4.69 2.13 -9.47
C ILE A 23 5.40 2.60 -10.74
N ARG A 24 6.45 1.87 -11.14
CA ARG A 24 7.22 2.15 -12.35
C ARG A 24 6.91 1.13 -13.44
N ASN A 25 7.11 1.54 -14.68
CA ASN A 25 7.15 0.66 -15.86
C ASN A 25 5.88 -0.20 -16.06
N LEU A 26 4.70 0.41 -15.84
CA LEU A 26 3.43 -0.25 -16.17
C LEU A 26 3.30 -0.37 -17.70
N LYS A 27 2.89 -1.56 -18.18
CA LYS A 27 2.65 -1.81 -19.60
C LYS A 27 1.51 -0.91 -20.11
N PRO A 28 1.75 -0.01 -21.09
CA PRO A 28 0.71 0.83 -21.67
C PRO A 28 -0.42 -0.01 -22.26
N GLY A 29 -1.66 0.44 -22.10
CA GLY A 29 -2.85 -0.25 -22.58
C GLY A 29 -3.26 -1.49 -21.77
N SER A 30 -2.45 -1.95 -20.81
CA SER A 30 -2.82 -3.05 -19.92
C SER A 30 -3.93 -2.65 -18.95
N ILE A 31 -4.76 -3.60 -18.56
CA ILE A 31 -5.81 -3.40 -17.55
C ILE A 31 -5.24 -3.79 -16.20
N LYS A 32 -5.42 -2.92 -15.21
CA LYS A 32 -5.08 -3.16 -13.81
C LYS A 32 -6.32 -3.01 -12.95
N GLU A 33 -6.41 -3.83 -11.91
CA GLU A 33 -7.52 -3.81 -10.96
C GLU A 33 -7.06 -3.14 -9.67
N TRP A 34 -7.43 -1.87 -9.49
CA TRP A 34 -7.17 -1.15 -8.26
C TRP A 34 -8.10 -1.66 -7.16
N CYS A 35 -7.53 -2.01 -6.02
CA CYS A 35 -8.31 -2.52 -4.92
C CYS A 35 -9.06 -1.37 -4.24
N THR A 36 -10.36 -1.53 -3.99
CA THR A 36 -11.19 -0.49 -3.36
C THR A 36 -11.44 -0.76 -1.88
N CYS A 37 -11.35 -2.02 -1.42
CA CYS A 37 -11.68 -2.40 -0.03
C CYS A 37 -10.52 -2.25 0.98
N GLY A 38 -9.27 -2.17 0.51
CA GLY A 38 -8.07 -2.10 1.36
C GLY A 38 -7.68 -3.40 2.08
N LEU A 39 -8.35 -4.51 1.75
CA LEU A 39 -8.10 -5.82 2.38
C LEU A 39 -6.97 -6.62 1.72
N THR A 40 -6.48 -6.20 0.55
CA THR A 40 -5.38 -6.86 -0.19
C THR A 40 -4.09 -6.94 0.64
N LYS A 41 -3.34 -8.04 0.50
CA LYS A 41 -1.99 -8.20 1.08
C LYS A 41 -0.92 -7.44 0.30
N LYS A 42 -1.14 -7.23 -1.00
CA LYS A 42 -0.19 -6.62 -1.93
C LYS A 42 -0.86 -5.42 -2.59
N GLY A 43 -1.00 -4.34 -1.82
CA GLY A 43 -1.45 -3.06 -2.33
C GLY A 43 -0.53 -2.55 -3.46
N PRO A 44 -1.05 -1.74 -4.39
CA PRO A 44 -2.40 -1.17 -4.45
C PRO A 44 -3.40 -2.01 -5.26
N TRP A 45 -2.96 -3.16 -5.78
CA TRP A 45 -3.76 -3.98 -6.69
C TRP A 45 -4.66 -4.97 -5.94
N CYS A 46 -5.76 -5.34 -6.60
CA CYS A 46 -6.67 -6.38 -6.13
C CYS A 46 -6.01 -7.75 -6.22
N ASP A 47 -6.24 -8.60 -5.22
CA ASP A 47 -5.79 -9.99 -5.19
C ASP A 47 -6.91 -10.99 -5.53
N GLY A 48 -8.06 -10.50 -6.02
CA GLY A 48 -9.22 -11.30 -6.43
C GLY A 48 -10.02 -11.94 -5.27
N LYS A 49 -9.39 -12.21 -4.13
CA LYS A 49 -9.99 -12.95 -3.01
C LYS A 49 -10.36 -12.07 -1.82
N SER A 50 -9.57 -11.03 -1.53
CA SER A 50 -9.75 -10.27 -0.28
C SER A 50 -11.04 -9.47 -0.23
N HIS A 51 -11.54 -8.97 -1.36
CA HIS A 51 -12.78 -8.19 -1.41
C HIS A 51 -14.04 -9.06 -1.39
N LYS A 52 -13.94 -10.37 -1.70
CA LYS A 52 -15.08 -11.28 -1.66
C LYS A 52 -15.70 -11.28 -0.25
N GLY A 53 -17.03 -11.32 -0.17
CA GLY A 53 -17.77 -11.19 1.10
C GLY A 53 -17.89 -9.76 1.63
N THR A 54 -17.39 -8.77 0.89
CA THR A 54 -17.68 -7.34 1.13
C THR A 54 -18.44 -6.79 -0.07
N SER A 55 -19.04 -5.62 0.08
CA SER A 55 -19.74 -4.96 -1.01
C SER A 55 -18.82 -4.19 -1.97
N PHE A 56 -17.51 -4.25 -1.75
CA PHE A 56 -16.51 -3.58 -2.58
C PHE A 56 -16.18 -4.41 -3.83
N LYS A 57 -16.12 -3.74 -4.97
CA LYS A 57 -15.64 -4.32 -6.24
C LYS A 57 -14.35 -3.62 -6.67
N PRO A 58 -13.36 -4.33 -7.22
CA PRO A 58 -12.14 -3.70 -7.74
C PRO A 58 -12.47 -2.73 -8.89
N LEU A 59 -11.71 -1.65 -8.97
CA LEU A 59 -11.82 -0.68 -10.06
C LEU A 59 -10.88 -1.08 -11.20
N ARG A 60 -11.45 -1.37 -12.38
CA ARG A 60 -10.67 -1.60 -13.59
C ARG A 60 -10.16 -0.27 -14.13
N TRP A 61 -8.83 -0.15 -14.21
CA TRP A 61 -8.14 0.99 -14.77
C TRP A 61 -7.29 0.55 -15.96
N LYS A 62 -7.50 1.18 -17.11
CA LYS A 62 -6.63 1.01 -18.27
C LYS A 62 -5.41 1.92 -18.11
N VAL A 63 -4.22 1.35 -18.13
CA VAL A 63 -2.97 2.11 -18.09
C VAL A 63 -2.91 3.02 -19.34
N PRO A 64 -2.72 4.33 -19.17
CA PRO A 64 -2.62 5.27 -20.29
C PRO A 64 -1.60 4.82 -21.33
N ASP A 65 -1.97 4.98 -22.61
CA ASP A 65 -1.13 4.70 -23.78
C ASP A 65 -0.87 5.99 -24.60
N GLY A 66 0.08 5.91 -25.54
CA GLY A 66 0.45 7.03 -26.40
C GLY A 66 1.04 8.23 -25.63
N LYS A 67 0.56 9.43 -25.93
CA LYS A 67 1.07 10.71 -25.38
C LYS A 67 0.92 10.84 -23.86
N ASN A 68 0.02 10.08 -23.26
CA ASN A 68 -0.27 10.12 -21.82
C ASN A 68 0.50 9.05 -21.03
N THR A 69 1.40 8.31 -21.67
CA THR A 69 2.22 7.29 -21.02
C THR A 69 3.18 7.94 -20.02
N GLN A 70 3.20 7.44 -18.79
CA GLN A 70 4.12 7.88 -17.74
C GLN A 70 5.04 6.74 -17.32
N THR A 71 6.29 7.06 -17.01
CA THR A 71 7.26 6.09 -16.46
C THR A 71 6.91 5.68 -15.03
N MET A 72 6.27 6.59 -14.29
CA MET A 72 6.00 6.46 -12.87
C MET A 72 4.59 6.97 -12.57
N TYR A 73 3.82 6.16 -11.83
CA TYR A 73 2.47 6.49 -11.40
C TYR A 73 2.40 6.49 -9.87
N SER A 74 1.79 7.53 -9.30
CA SER A 74 1.46 7.59 -7.87
C SER A 74 0.06 7.05 -7.64
N ILE A 75 -0.03 5.81 -7.17
CA ILE A 75 -1.30 5.10 -6.95
C ILE A 75 -1.69 5.18 -5.47
N CYS A 76 -2.95 5.48 -5.21
CA CYS A 76 -3.50 5.55 -3.86
C CYS A 76 -3.47 4.17 -3.19
N ASP A 77 -2.92 4.08 -1.97
CA ASP A 77 -3.01 2.87 -1.15
C ASP A 77 -3.87 3.05 0.13
N CYS A 78 -4.25 4.29 0.46
CA CYS A 78 -5.12 4.55 1.61
C CYS A 78 -6.60 4.25 1.34
N ARG A 79 -7.01 4.27 0.06
CA ARG A 79 -8.38 4.02 -0.47
C ARG A 79 -9.41 5.12 -0.21
N TYR A 80 -8.93 6.30 0.18
CA TYR A 80 -9.72 7.51 0.38
C TYR A 80 -9.34 8.61 -0.63
N THR A 81 -8.94 8.23 -1.84
CA THR A 81 -8.73 9.20 -2.92
C THR A 81 -10.07 9.59 -3.54
N THR A 82 -10.21 10.86 -3.91
CA THR A 82 -11.29 11.40 -4.74
C THR A 82 -11.04 11.20 -6.23
N MET A 83 -9.80 10.86 -6.62
CA MET A 83 -9.39 10.63 -8.01
C MET A 83 -8.82 9.22 -8.21
N PRO A 84 -9.60 8.15 -8.00
CA PRO A 84 -9.09 6.79 -8.13
C PRO A 84 -8.65 6.49 -9.58
N PRO A 85 -7.55 5.74 -9.78
CA PRO A 85 -6.71 5.09 -8.77
C PRO A 85 -5.56 5.97 -8.23
N PHE A 86 -5.47 7.24 -8.63
CA PHE A 86 -4.34 8.11 -8.33
C PHE A 86 -4.38 8.65 -6.90
N CYS A 87 -3.20 8.97 -6.36
CA CYS A 87 -3.08 9.67 -5.09
C CYS A 87 -3.37 11.17 -5.27
N ASP A 88 -4.24 11.72 -4.42
CA ASP A 88 -4.63 13.12 -4.38
C ASP A 88 -4.20 13.85 -3.08
N GLY A 89 -3.46 13.16 -2.21
CA GLY A 89 -2.95 13.74 -0.96
C GLY A 89 -3.92 13.68 0.23
N ILE A 90 -5.13 13.12 0.08
CA ILE A 90 -6.07 13.01 1.22
C ILE A 90 -5.47 12.26 2.41
N HIS A 91 -4.55 11.34 2.14
CA HIS A 91 -3.89 10.54 3.16
C HIS A 91 -3.12 11.33 4.22
N TYR A 92 -2.77 12.60 3.99
CA TYR A 92 -2.12 13.44 5.00
C TYR A 92 -3.01 13.69 6.22
N ASN A 93 -4.31 13.91 5.99
CA ASN A 93 -5.29 14.24 7.03
C ASN A 93 -6.16 13.04 7.43
N LEU A 94 -5.90 11.87 6.85
CA LEU A 94 -6.68 10.65 7.05
C LEU A 94 -6.44 9.94 8.39
N PRO A 95 -5.21 9.82 8.94
CA PRO A 95 -4.94 8.93 10.08
C PRO A 95 -5.82 9.19 11.30
N LEU A 96 -5.89 10.45 11.74
CA LEU A 96 -6.68 10.82 12.92
C LEU A 96 -8.18 10.63 12.68
N ARG A 97 -8.67 11.01 11.49
CA ARG A 97 -10.08 10.89 11.12
C ARG A 97 -10.53 9.44 11.02
N TYR A 98 -9.70 8.59 10.43
CA TYR A 98 -9.95 7.16 10.30
C TYR A 98 -10.02 6.48 11.67
N LEU A 99 -9.06 6.73 12.55
CA LEU A 99 -9.05 6.18 13.90
C LEU A 99 -10.24 6.64 14.74
N LYS A 100 -10.58 7.94 14.68
CA LYS A 100 -11.76 8.50 15.34
C LYS A 100 -13.05 7.82 14.86
N LYS A 101 -13.22 7.63 13.55
CA LYS A 101 -14.40 6.95 12.99
C LYS A 101 -14.55 5.51 13.46
N ILE A 102 -13.44 4.79 13.64
CA ILE A 102 -13.46 3.43 14.20
C ILE A 102 -13.92 3.47 15.65
N GLN A 103 -13.38 4.38 16.47
CA GLN A 103 -13.73 4.50 17.89
C GLN A 103 -15.21 4.87 18.09
N GLU A 104 -15.72 5.78 17.27
CA GLU A 104 -17.11 6.28 17.34
C GLU A 104 -18.11 5.42 16.55
N CYS A 105 -17.69 4.25 16.06
CA CYS A 105 -18.53 3.39 15.24
C CYS A 105 -19.74 2.88 16.04
N PRO A 106 -20.98 3.00 15.53
CA PRO A 106 -22.18 2.50 16.22
C PRO A 106 -22.24 0.97 16.30
N LYS A 107 -21.42 0.27 15.51
CA LYS A 107 -21.31 -1.21 15.49
C LYS A 107 -20.25 -1.75 16.46
N GLN A 108 -19.80 -0.97 17.42
CA GLN A 108 -18.92 -1.48 18.48
C GLN A 108 -19.68 -2.41 19.44
N PRO A 109 -19.03 -3.49 19.94
CA PRO A 109 -17.69 -3.94 19.58
C PRO A 109 -17.66 -4.66 18.24
N HIS A 110 -16.61 -4.44 17.45
CA HIS A 110 -16.39 -5.24 16.25
C HIS A 110 -15.88 -6.65 16.62
N ASP A 111 -16.65 -7.68 16.29
CA ASP A 111 -16.25 -9.09 16.47
C ASP A 111 -15.47 -9.59 15.23
N PRO A 112 -14.17 -9.94 15.35
CA PRO A 112 -13.38 -10.54 14.27
C PRO A 112 -13.95 -11.81 13.65
N ALA A 113 -14.68 -12.61 14.44
CA ALA A 113 -15.22 -13.89 13.97
C ALA A 113 -16.40 -13.71 13.01
N VAL A 114 -17.09 -12.57 13.11
CA VAL A 114 -18.28 -12.27 12.32
C VAL A 114 -17.99 -11.23 11.24
N THR A 115 -17.27 -10.17 11.59
CA THR A 115 -17.09 -9.01 10.72
C THR A 115 -15.69 -8.98 10.11
N LYS A 116 -15.62 -9.34 8.83
CA LYS A 116 -14.39 -9.19 8.02
C LYS A 116 -13.98 -7.72 7.86
N LEU A 117 -14.93 -6.86 7.50
CA LEU A 117 -14.77 -5.42 7.31
C LEU A 117 -16.07 -4.71 7.70
N CYS A 118 -15.97 -3.73 8.60
CA CYS A 118 -17.07 -2.84 8.92
C CYS A 118 -17.14 -1.72 7.88
N GLU A 119 -18.12 -1.78 6.98
CA GLU A 119 -18.29 -0.80 5.89
C GLU A 119 -18.73 0.60 6.40
N GLU A 120 -19.04 0.77 7.68
CA GLU A 120 -19.42 2.07 8.28
C GLU A 120 -18.22 2.86 8.80
N CYS A 121 -17.18 2.18 9.27
CA CYS A 121 -16.01 2.82 9.88
C CYS A 121 -14.67 2.40 9.28
N GLY A 122 -14.63 1.33 8.47
CA GLY A 122 -13.43 0.80 7.82
C GLY A 122 -12.61 -0.16 8.70
N TRP A 123 -13.04 -0.45 9.92
CA TRP A 123 -12.38 -1.46 10.76
C TRP A 123 -12.39 -2.83 10.09
N ALA A 124 -11.27 -3.53 10.12
CA ALA A 124 -11.16 -4.89 9.60
C ALA A 124 -10.48 -5.79 10.63
N GLY A 125 -11.04 -6.98 10.85
CA GLY A 125 -10.46 -7.98 11.72
C GLY A 125 -9.12 -8.53 11.20
N PRO A 126 -8.34 -9.21 12.06
CA PRO A 126 -7.12 -9.91 11.68
C PRO A 126 -7.40 -10.87 10.51
N ARG A 127 -6.48 -10.96 9.57
CA ARG A 127 -6.72 -11.65 8.29
C ARG A 127 -6.91 -13.16 8.48
N GLU A 128 -6.31 -13.71 9.52
CA GLU A 128 -6.37 -15.12 9.91
C GLU A 128 -7.77 -15.52 10.41
N SER A 129 -8.59 -14.54 10.82
CA SER A 129 -9.94 -14.77 11.34
C SER A 129 -11.04 -14.69 10.28
N TRP A 130 -10.70 -14.44 9.00
CA TRP A 130 -11.72 -14.24 7.97
C TRP A 130 -12.35 -15.58 7.56
N PRO A 131 -13.69 -15.66 7.48
CA PRO A 131 -14.36 -16.88 7.07
C PRO A 131 -13.92 -17.28 5.66
N GLU A 132 -13.56 -18.54 5.48
CA GLU A 132 -13.32 -19.11 4.16
C GLU A 132 -14.64 -19.06 3.40
N LEU A 133 -14.68 -18.26 2.33
CA LEU A 133 -15.83 -18.25 1.45
C LEU A 133 -15.87 -19.57 0.69
N PRO A 134 -17.06 -20.15 0.46
CA PRO A 134 -17.17 -21.35 -0.34
C PRO A 134 -16.51 -21.11 -1.71
N PRO A 135 -15.90 -22.14 -2.31
CA PRO A 135 -15.43 -22.04 -3.69
C PRO A 135 -16.63 -21.60 -4.54
N THR A 136 -16.49 -20.45 -5.19
CA THR A 136 -17.49 -19.96 -6.12
C THR A 136 -17.22 -20.67 -7.44
N ASP A 137 -18.14 -21.52 -7.89
CA ASP A 137 -18.09 -22.27 -9.17
C ASP A 137 -18.14 -21.35 -10.42
N SER A 138 -17.67 -20.11 -10.32
CA SER A 138 -17.62 -19.16 -11.44
C SER A 138 -16.31 -19.21 -12.22
N ASP A 139 -15.40 -20.12 -11.85
CA ASP A 139 -14.30 -20.54 -12.72
C ASP A 139 -14.78 -21.76 -13.52
N GLU A 140 -15.91 -21.63 -14.22
CA GLU A 140 -16.09 -22.40 -15.45
C GLU A 140 -15.06 -21.82 -16.43
N ASP A 141 -13.87 -22.40 -16.41
CA ASP A 141 -13.03 -22.50 -17.59
C ASP A 141 -13.94 -23.05 -18.69
N THR A 142 -14.54 -22.17 -19.49
CA THR A 142 -15.01 -22.56 -20.80
C THR A 142 -13.76 -22.97 -21.54
N ASP A 143 -13.49 -24.27 -21.48
CA ASP A 143 -12.67 -25.03 -22.40
C ASP A 143 -13.24 -24.73 -23.80
N ILE A 144 -12.80 -23.62 -24.38
CA ILE A 144 -12.83 -23.45 -25.82
C ILE A 144 -11.81 -24.47 -26.28
N THR A 145 -12.27 -25.68 -26.51
CA THR A 145 -11.59 -26.63 -27.36
C THR A 145 -11.48 -25.94 -28.72
N ASP A 146 -10.35 -25.30 -28.97
CA ASP A 146 -9.93 -24.95 -30.33
C ASP A 146 -10.02 -26.26 -31.11
N SER A 147 -11.03 -26.33 -31.97
CA SER A 147 -11.15 -27.40 -32.94
C SER A 147 -10.10 -27.12 -33.99
N ASP A 148 -8.91 -27.67 -33.75
CA ASP A 148 -7.83 -27.75 -34.72
C ASP A 148 -8.33 -28.49 -35.98
N GLU A 149 -8.78 -27.74 -36.99
CA GLU A 149 -8.63 -28.10 -38.39
C GLU A 149 -7.54 -27.20 -38.99
N GLU A 150 -6.28 -27.49 -38.69
CA GLU A 150 -5.16 -27.01 -39.49
C GLU A 150 -4.41 -28.21 -40.06
N SER A 151 -4.52 -28.34 -41.38
CA SER A 151 -3.99 -29.42 -42.19
C SER A 151 -2.48 -29.60 -42.07
N GLU A 152 -2.06 -30.87 -41.97
CA GLU A 152 -0.69 -31.38 -42.00
C GLU A 152 0.08 -31.05 -43.29
N GLU A 153 0.47 -29.78 -43.52
CA GLU A 153 1.43 -29.48 -44.60
C GLU A 153 2.44 -28.34 -44.35
N THR A 154 2.54 -27.76 -43.14
CA THR A 154 3.57 -26.73 -42.87
C THR A 154 4.31 -26.91 -41.54
N LYS A 155 4.76 -28.13 -41.23
CA LYS A 155 5.68 -28.43 -40.09
C LYS A 155 7.15 -28.59 -40.50
N ALA A 156 7.57 -27.97 -41.61
CA ALA A 156 8.98 -28.01 -42.03
C ALA A 156 9.41 -26.75 -42.80
N LYS A 157 9.57 -25.61 -42.10
CA LYS A 157 10.54 -24.54 -42.42
C LYS A 157 10.37 -23.37 -41.45
N ARG A 158 11.25 -23.31 -40.44
CA ARG A 158 11.93 -22.10 -39.91
C ARG A 158 12.73 -22.49 -38.67
N LEU A 159 13.74 -23.33 -38.91
CA LEU A 159 14.93 -23.37 -38.07
C LEU A 159 15.80 -22.15 -38.45
N ALA A 160 16.44 -21.59 -37.41
CA ALA A 160 17.52 -20.61 -37.41
C ALA A 160 17.16 -19.11 -37.49
N ALA A 161 17.57 -18.41 -36.42
CA ALA A 161 18.04 -17.02 -36.35
C ALA A 161 17.23 -16.08 -35.44
N ASN A 162 17.46 -16.12 -34.12
CA ASN A 162 17.93 -14.96 -33.33
C ASN A 162 18.02 -15.31 -31.83
N SER A 163 19.18 -15.80 -31.42
CA SER A 163 19.62 -15.70 -30.02
C SER A 163 20.70 -14.61 -29.96
N PRO A 164 20.54 -13.53 -29.18
CA PRO A 164 21.57 -12.51 -29.06
C PRO A 164 22.78 -13.09 -28.32
N LYS A 165 23.94 -13.09 -28.99
CA LYS A 165 25.25 -13.40 -28.38
C LYS A 165 25.65 -12.23 -27.47
N VAL A 166 25.48 -12.38 -26.17
CA VAL A 166 26.18 -11.56 -25.17
C VAL A 166 27.56 -12.19 -24.97
N GLN A 167 28.60 -11.52 -25.47
CA GLN A 167 29.98 -11.86 -25.13
C GLN A 167 30.34 -11.17 -23.81
N VAL A 168 30.47 -11.98 -22.75
CA VAL A 168 31.10 -11.54 -21.49
C VAL A 168 32.61 -11.71 -21.66
N GLN A 169 33.33 -10.60 -21.67
CA GLN A 169 34.80 -10.59 -21.67
C GLN A 169 35.27 -10.75 -20.22
N LEU A 170 35.69 -11.95 -19.83
CA LEU A 170 36.40 -12.19 -18.59
C LEU A 170 37.85 -11.74 -18.76
N GLN A 171 38.22 -10.62 -18.14
CA GLN A 171 39.61 -10.29 -17.88
C GLN A 171 39.90 -10.67 -16.43
N GLY A 172 40.69 -11.72 -16.26
CA GLY A 172 41.28 -12.08 -14.98
C GLY A 172 42.42 -11.13 -14.64
N GLN A 173 42.40 -10.63 -13.41
CA GLN A 173 43.61 -10.18 -12.72
C GLN A 173 43.64 -10.89 -11.38
N GLU A 174 44.66 -11.72 -11.22
CA GLU A 174 45.04 -12.41 -9.99
C GLU A 174 45.59 -11.38 -9.00
N GLN A 175 45.10 -11.42 -7.76
CA GLN A 175 45.87 -10.95 -6.61
C GLN A 175 45.72 -11.94 -5.47
N GLU A 176 46.85 -12.57 -5.14
CA GLU A 176 47.10 -13.41 -3.98
C GLU A 176 46.75 -12.66 -2.68
N GLN A 177 46.07 -13.35 -1.76
CA GLN A 177 46.09 -12.99 -0.35
C GLN A 177 46.42 -14.24 0.47
N ASP A 178 47.60 -14.16 1.08
CA ASP A 178 48.18 -15.13 1.98
C ASP A 178 47.27 -15.44 3.16
N ARG A 179 47.16 -16.74 3.43
CA ARG A 179 46.68 -17.28 4.69
C ARG A 179 47.80 -17.13 5.70
N ASN A 180 47.50 -16.61 6.89
CA ASN A 180 48.09 -17.10 8.14
C ASN A 180 47.20 -16.71 9.33
N ASN A 181 46.68 -17.74 10.01
CA ASN A 181 46.20 -17.73 11.39
C ASN A 181 47.31 -18.42 12.21
N PRO A 182 47.64 -17.95 13.43
CA PRO A 182 47.02 -18.48 14.65
C PRO A 182 46.83 -17.36 15.70
N ASP A 183 46.08 -17.43 16.80
CA ASP A 183 45.82 -18.50 17.77
C ASP A 183 44.58 -18.14 18.62
N SER A 184 44.09 -19.16 19.31
CA SER A 184 43.03 -19.20 20.33
C SER A 184 43.03 -18.10 21.40
N MET A 185 41.86 -17.74 21.94
CA MET A 185 41.45 -18.21 23.29
C MET A 185 40.06 -17.71 23.74
N ASP A 186 39.38 -18.67 24.36
CA ASP A 186 38.13 -18.70 25.12
C ASP A 186 37.99 -17.60 26.18
N LEU A 187 36.79 -17.00 26.32
CA LEU A 187 36.27 -16.55 27.61
C LEU A 187 34.73 -16.59 27.65
N THR A 188 34.28 -17.54 28.47
CA THR A 188 32.97 -17.75 29.09
C THR A 188 32.19 -16.51 29.57
N SER A 189 30.88 -16.76 29.75
CA SER A 189 29.94 -16.20 30.76
C SER A 189 29.04 -15.00 30.41
N GLY A 190 27.76 -15.11 30.80
CA GLY A 190 26.93 -13.97 31.18
C GLY A 190 25.61 -13.77 30.42
N VAL A 191 24.54 -14.41 30.91
CA VAL A 191 23.15 -14.11 30.56
C VAL A 191 22.73 -12.79 31.20
N SER A 192 22.11 -11.85 30.46
CA SER A 192 21.01 -10.99 30.97
C SER A 192 20.48 -10.01 29.90
N GLU A 193 19.16 -9.83 29.92
CA GLU A 193 18.32 -8.97 29.08
C GLU A 193 18.67 -7.46 29.17
N PRO A 194 18.43 -6.65 28.12
CA PRO A 194 18.37 -5.20 28.30
C PRO A 194 16.94 -4.76 28.66
N ARG A 195 16.76 -4.44 29.94
CA ARG A 195 15.67 -3.58 30.43
C ARG A 195 15.92 -2.13 30.01
N PHE A 196 14.87 -1.47 29.52
CA PHE A 196 14.82 -0.04 29.26
C PHE A 196 14.97 0.77 30.55
N ALA A 197 15.88 1.76 30.54
CA ALA A 197 15.84 2.91 31.44
C ALA A 197 16.14 4.17 30.63
N CYS A 198 15.10 4.96 30.36
CA CYS A 198 15.23 6.32 29.86
C CYS A 198 15.67 7.19 31.04
N ASN A 199 16.94 7.62 31.04
CA ASN A 199 17.40 8.65 31.97
C ASN A 199 16.90 10.01 31.48
N GLY A 200 15.79 10.44 32.07
CA GLY A 200 15.17 11.74 31.83
C GLY A 200 16.16 12.89 31.98
N SER A 201 16.43 13.56 30.87
CA SER A 201 17.01 14.91 30.84
C SER A 201 16.30 15.71 29.75
N CYS A 202 14.98 15.81 29.85
CA CYS A 202 14.22 16.80 29.10
C CYS A 202 13.78 17.87 30.10
N GLN A 203 14.59 18.92 30.22
CA GLN A 203 14.29 20.08 31.05
C GLN A 203 13.22 20.93 30.34
N THR A 204 11.98 20.87 30.83
CA THR A 204 10.97 21.86 30.51
C THR A 204 11.26 23.12 31.34
N ARG A 205 11.61 24.23 30.68
CA ARG A 205 11.63 25.54 31.35
C ARG A 205 10.19 25.99 31.58
N GLY A 206 9.73 25.84 32.80
CA GLY A 206 8.55 26.54 33.32
C GLY A 206 8.93 27.96 33.72
N THR A 207 8.17 28.94 33.27
CA THR A 207 8.04 30.24 33.94
C THR A 207 6.56 30.42 34.23
N GLN A 208 6.20 30.30 35.50
CA GLN A 208 5.00 30.95 36.05
C GLN A 208 5.38 32.39 36.36
N ASP A 209 4.50 33.34 36.08
CA ASP A 209 3.89 34.18 37.12
C ASP A 209 2.82 35.09 36.48
N ASP A 210 1.87 35.45 37.34
CA ASP A 210 0.50 35.90 37.09
C ASP A 210 0.30 37.32 36.52
N ALA A 211 -0.94 37.55 36.09
CA ALA A 211 -1.69 38.82 36.12
C ALA A 211 -1.32 39.95 35.14
N GLU A 212 -2.15 40.15 34.11
CA GLU A 212 -2.98 41.36 33.88
C GLU A 212 -3.55 41.32 32.45
N VAL A 213 -4.86 41.12 32.34
CA VAL A 213 -5.59 41.30 31.07
C VAL A 213 -5.99 42.78 31.00
N GLY A 214 -5.14 43.57 30.34
CA GLY A 214 -5.34 44.98 30.04
C GLY A 214 -5.63 45.18 28.56
N GLU A 215 -6.78 45.77 28.31
CA GLU A 215 -7.38 46.20 27.04
C GLU A 215 -6.45 47.12 26.22
N VAL A 216 -6.23 46.82 24.93
CA VAL A 216 -5.85 47.87 23.95
C VAL A 216 -6.47 47.58 22.59
N THR A 217 -7.51 48.34 22.35
CA THR A 217 -8.25 48.59 21.11
C THR A 217 -7.39 49.31 20.06
N GLU A 218 -7.75 49.08 18.79
CA GLU A 218 -7.65 50.03 17.66
C GLU A 218 -6.27 50.56 17.25
N GLU A 219 -5.59 49.90 16.29
CA GLU A 219 -4.72 50.62 15.33
C GLU A 219 -4.40 49.86 14.02
N ILE A 220 -5.41 49.33 13.33
CA ILE A 220 -5.27 48.96 11.90
C ILE A 220 -6.35 49.68 11.08
N LYS A 221 -6.22 51.01 11.01
CA LYS A 221 -6.78 51.83 9.93
C LYS A 221 -5.71 52.82 9.50
N ARG A 222 -4.99 52.48 8.42
CA ARG A 222 -4.46 53.40 7.40
C ARG A 222 -3.47 52.68 6.50
N VAL A 223 -3.98 52.06 5.42
CA VAL A 223 -3.41 52.24 4.08
C VAL A 223 -4.57 52.10 3.08
N GLN A 224 -5.29 53.19 2.90
CA GLN A 224 -5.97 53.52 1.65
C GLN A 224 -5.41 54.88 1.27
N LEU A 225 -4.54 54.88 0.26
CA LEU A 225 -4.37 55.92 -0.74
C LEU A 225 -3.86 55.23 -2.01
#